data_AF-A0A7V3N936-F1
#
_entry.id   AF-A0A7V3N936-F1
#
_cell.length_a   1.000
_cell.length_b   1.000
_cell.length_c   1.000
_cell.angle_alpha   90.00
_cell.angle_beta   90.00
_cell.angle_gamma   90.00
#
_symmetry.space_group_name_H-M   'P 1'
#
loop_
_entity.id
_entity.type
_entity.pdbx_description
1 polymer ?
#
loop_
_entity_poly.entity_id
_entity_poly.type
_entity_poly.pdbx_seq_one_letter_code
_entity_poly.pdbx_strand_id
1 'polypeptide(L)'
;MRAWPAIVVAWVTAALGGGLWAAPVDFAQVGADAGWLVHLDVDVLRNGSLIEKAFHRLMAERPHMEKQLDALSELLDLDLRRDVYGITAYGKRFAEHEGVLLVHARFKPEALKAKAHWLPEHQTVGHGRFEIHTWLDAKGKPDQRRVGAAFFRDDLIVFSPRIEDLKSALDVLRGVAPGLPKNSPLAGPVPEGAALVARAIRLSSAPVPFKSPLVTQSEAFSLVVGQSGDQVFAEARLQMKSPEAACLVKEIVEGICAMAVLQWSDDPSLAGLLRRFEVRQHQTTAIAAIRAPAEEVWREVDRVWTRLSPVEGPGPLTGPKP
;
A
#
# COMPACT_ATOMS: atom_id res chain seq x y z
N MET A 1 -2.55 11.19 -20.16
CA MET A 1 -1.44 10.79 -19.27
C MET A 1 -1.50 11.63 -18.02
N ARG A 2 -1.96 11.08 -16.89
CA ARG A 2 -1.60 11.54 -15.53
C ARG A 2 -2.45 10.81 -14.46
N ALA A 3 -1.73 10.26 -13.48
CA ALA A 3 -2.13 10.00 -12.10
C ALA A 3 -3.00 8.78 -11.72
N TRP A 4 -2.65 7.57 -12.16
CA TRP A 4 -3.14 6.32 -11.51
C TRP A 4 -2.07 5.37 -10.93
N PRO A 5 -0.99 5.89 -10.33
CA PRO A 5 -0.55 5.23 -9.09
C PRO A 5 -0.22 6.21 -7.94
N ALA A 6 -0.46 7.52 -8.11
CA ALA A 6 -0.06 8.52 -7.12
C ALA A 6 -0.95 8.58 -5.85
N ILE A 7 -2.07 7.84 -5.81
CA ILE A 7 -3.00 7.86 -4.65
C ILE A 7 -2.76 6.67 -3.69
N VAL A 8 -1.87 5.73 -3.99
CA VAL A 8 -1.54 4.62 -3.05
C VAL A 8 -0.21 4.84 -2.31
N VAL A 9 0.58 5.86 -2.67
CA VAL A 9 1.93 6.10 -2.11
C VAL A 9 1.99 7.29 -1.13
N ALA A 10 0.89 8.02 -0.91
CA ALA A 10 0.89 9.24 -0.08
C ALA A 10 0.09 9.16 1.24
N TRP A 11 -0.30 7.96 1.68
CA TRP A 11 -1.28 7.80 2.77
C TRP A 11 -0.74 6.98 3.93
N VAL A 12 -0.09 7.64 4.90
CA VAL A 12 0.28 7.03 6.19
C VAL A 12 0.35 8.06 7.33
N THR A 13 -0.82 8.46 7.85
CA THR A 13 -1.23 8.78 9.26
C THR A 13 -0.33 9.41 10.36
N ALA A 14 -1.00 10.18 11.25
CA ALA A 14 -0.73 10.36 12.70
C ALA A 14 -2.09 10.54 13.45
N ALA A 15 -2.47 9.83 14.53
CA ALA A 15 -2.03 10.06 15.92
C ALA A 15 -2.79 9.14 16.91
N LEU A 16 -2.23 9.02 18.11
CA LEU A 16 -2.56 8.16 19.25
C LEU A 16 -4.00 8.27 19.80
N GLY A 17 -4.49 7.16 20.39
CA GLY A 17 -5.47 7.15 21.47
C GLY A 17 -6.68 6.22 21.29
N GLY A 18 -6.66 5.08 22.01
CA GLY A 18 -7.81 4.20 22.28
C GLY A 18 -7.74 2.87 21.53
N GLY A 19 -7.50 1.77 22.25
CA GLY A 19 -7.16 0.46 21.68
C GLY A 19 -8.23 -0.18 20.80
N LEU A 20 -7.87 -0.37 19.53
CA LEU A 20 -8.17 -1.52 18.68
C LEU A 20 -6.90 -1.62 17.84
N TRP A 21 -6.02 -2.56 18.16
CA TRP A 21 -4.80 -2.75 17.39
C TRP A 21 -5.21 -3.37 16.07
N ALA A 22 -4.78 -2.80 14.95
CA ALA A 22 -4.83 -3.47 13.67
C ALA A 22 -4.21 -4.85 13.84
N ALA A 23 -4.98 -5.87 13.49
CA ALA A 23 -4.45 -7.22 13.42
C ALA A 23 -3.58 -7.31 12.16
N PRO A 24 -2.51 -8.15 12.17
CA PRO A 24 -1.80 -8.51 10.96
C PRO A 24 -2.77 -8.91 9.86
N VAL A 25 -2.36 -8.72 8.60
CA VAL A 25 -3.17 -9.08 7.41
C VAL A 25 -3.95 -10.39 7.60
N ASP A 26 -5.28 -10.30 7.54
CA ASP A 26 -6.15 -11.46 7.61
C ASP A 26 -6.36 -12.03 6.20
N PHE A 27 -5.53 -13.02 5.85
CA PHE A 27 -5.60 -13.66 4.54
C PHE A 27 -6.95 -14.33 4.25
N ALA A 28 -7.76 -14.66 5.27
CA ALA A 28 -9.08 -15.23 5.05
C ALA A 28 -10.07 -14.22 4.44
N GLN A 29 -9.79 -12.91 4.56
CA GLN A 29 -10.59 -11.84 3.95
C GLN A 29 -10.24 -11.60 2.48
N VAL A 30 -9.12 -12.15 2.00
CA VAL A 30 -8.68 -12.05 0.61
C VAL A 30 -9.27 -13.20 -0.19
N GLY A 31 -9.84 -12.92 -1.36
CA GLY A 31 -10.42 -13.98 -2.21
C GLY A 31 -9.38 -15.02 -2.65
N ALA A 32 -9.80 -16.30 -2.71
CA ALA A 32 -8.92 -17.41 -3.09
C ALA A 32 -8.28 -17.27 -4.49
N ASP A 33 -8.87 -16.48 -5.38
CA ASP A 33 -8.41 -16.22 -6.74
C ASP A 33 -7.49 -15.00 -6.87
N ALA A 34 -7.12 -14.36 -5.75
CA ALA A 34 -6.19 -13.23 -5.75
C ALA A 34 -4.87 -13.60 -6.44
N GLY A 35 -4.42 -12.71 -7.31
CA GLY A 35 -3.10 -12.73 -7.95
C GLY A 35 -2.12 -11.75 -7.32
N TRP A 36 -2.63 -10.76 -6.59
CA TRP A 36 -1.82 -9.82 -5.82
C TRP A 36 -2.59 -9.35 -4.59
N LEU A 37 -1.85 -8.94 -3.55
CA LEU A 37 -2.38 -8.23 -2.39
C LEU A 37 -1.37 -7.19 -1.90
N VAL A 38 -1.88 -6.10 -1.34
CA VAL A 38 -1.14 -5.10 -0.58
C VAL A 38 -1.92 -4.86 0.70
N HIS A 39 -1.25 -5.00 1.84
CA HIS A 39 -1.80 -4.70 3.15
C HIS A 39 -0.93 -3.65 3.83
N LEU A 40 -1.59 -2.65 4.40
CA LEU A 40 -1.01 -1.64 5.26
C LEU A 40 -1.63 -1.77 6.65
N ASP A 41 -0.78 -2.03 7.63
CA ASP A 41 -1.13 -1.98 9.05
C ASP A 41 -0.88 -0.55 9.52
N VAL A 42 -1.96 0.23 9.57
CA VAL A 42 -1.89 1.67 9.84
C VAL A 42 -1.53 1.94 11.30
N ASP A 43 -1.85 1.04 12.22
CA ASP A 43 -1.46 1.20 13.63
C ASP A 43 0.02 0.95 13.85
N VAL A 44 0.60 -0.07 13.22
CA VAL A 44 2.05 -0.30 13.25
C VAL A 44 2.78 0.87 12.62
N LEU A 45 2.28 1.38 11.49
CA LEU A 45 2.85 2.56 10.84
C LEU A 45 2.78 3.79 11.77
N ARG A 46 1.62 4.06 12.37
CA ARG A 46 1.38 5.20 13.27
C ARG A 46 2.23 5.16 14.54
N ASN A 47 2.42 3.98 15.12
CA ASN A 47 3.16 3.82 16.37
C ASN A 47 4.67 3.58 16.15
N GLY A 48 5.11 3.47 14.89
CA GLY A 48 6.51 3.26 14.51
C GLY A 48 7.29 4.57 14.47
N SER A 49 8.39 4.64 15.24
CA SER A 49 9.20 5.87 15.38
C SER A 49 9.79 6.38 14.07
N LEU A 50 10.10 5.49 13.11
CA LEU A 50 10.59 5.90 11.79
C LEU A 50 9.49 6.54 10.94
N ILE A 51 8.32 5.88 10.87
CA ILE A 51 7.24 6.23 9.94
C ILE A 51 6.49 7.46 10.44
N GLU A 52 6.29 7.59 11.76
CA GLU A 52 5.76 8.79 12.37
C GLU A 52 6.57 10.03 11.96
N LYS A 53 7.91 9.96 12.03
CA LYS A 53 8.78 11.08 11.65
C LYS A 53 8.70 11.38 10.15
N ALA A 54 8.66 10.35 9.31
CA ALA A 54 8.49 10.50 7.86
C ALA A 54 7.18 11.19 7.51
N PHE A 55 6.09 10.84 8.19
CA PHE A 55 4.80 11.48 8.00
C PHE A 55 4.80 12.95 8.42
N HIS A 56 5.29 13.26 9.63
CA HIS A 56 5.37 14.64 10.11
C HIS A 56 6.15 15.52 9.14
N ARG A 57 7.28 15.02 8.61
CA ARG A 57 8.05 15.75 7.60
C ARG A 57 7.28 15.92 6.30
N LEU A 58 6.64 14.87 5.79
CA LEU A 58 5.85 14.93 4.57
C LEU A 58 4.68 15.92 4.67
N MET A 59 3.99 15.97 5.81
CA MET A 59 2.92 16.94 6.08
C MET A 59 3.45 18.37 6.10
N ALA A 60 4.59 18.61 6.78
CA ALA A 60 5.22 19.92 6.84
C ALA A 60 5.66 20.43 5.47
N GLU A 61 6.17 19.56 4.59
CA GLU A 61 6.58 19.92 3.23
C GLU A 61 5.39 20.02 2.25
N ARG A 62 4.22 19.45 2.58
CA ARG A 62 3.04 19.42 1.70
C ARG A 62 1.76 19.85 2.42
N PRO A 63 1.62 21.13 2.80
CA PRO A 63 0.43 21.64 3.50
C PRO A 63 -0.88 21.48 2.69
N HIS A 64 -0.80 21.37 1.36
CA HIS A 64 -1.97 21.05 0.53
C HIS A 64 -2.54 19.65 0.82
N MET A 65 -1.69 18.70 1.17
CA MET A 65 -2.10 17.33 1.50
C MET A 65 -2.80 17.29 2.85
N GLU A 66 -2.33 18.06 3.82
CA GLU A 66 -2.99 18.23 5.12
C GLU A 66 -4.40 18.79 4.95
N LYS A 67 -4.56 19.85 4.14
CA LYS A 67 -5.89 20.40 3.82
C LYS A 67 -6.82 19.42 3.11
N GLN A 68 -6.27 18.56 2.24
CA GLN A 68 -7.06 17.51 1.58
C GLN A 68 -7.51 16.43 2.57
N LEU A 69 -6.65 16.08 3.53
CA LEU A 69 -6.99 15.16 4.62
C LEU A 69 -8.07 15.74 5.52
N ASP A 70 -7.98 17.03 5.86
CA ASP A 70 -8.99 17.70 6.68
C ASP A 70 -10.33 17.77 5.96
N ALA A 71 -10.34 18.21 4.69
CA ALA A 71 -11.55 18.27 3.88
C ALA A 71 -12.20 16.89 3.72
N LEU A 72 -11.39 15.83 3.54
CA LEU A 72 -11.91 14.47 3.44
C LEU A 72 -12.41 13.96 4.80
N SER A 73 -11.75 14.32 5.89
CA SER A 73 -12.17 13.95 7.25
C SER A 73 -13.48 14.60 7.63
N GLU A 74 -13.66 15.89 7.32
CA GLU A 74 -14.93 16.62 7.46
C GLU A 74 -16.02 16.00 6.57
N LEU A 75 -15.69 15.71 5.31
CA LEU A 75 -16.62 15.09 4.38
C LEU A 75 -17.05 13.70 4.86
N LEU A 76 -16.19 12.93 5.50
CA LEU A 76 -16.52 11.57 5.96
C LEU A 76 -17.03 11.54 7.41
N ASP A 77 -16.97 12.66 8.14
CA ASP A 77 -17.18 12.71 9.60
C ASP A 77 -16.35 11.62 10.32
N LEU A 78 -15.09 11.50 9.86
CA LEU A 78 -14.13 10.45 10.20
C LEU A 78 -12.74 11.09 10.22
N ASP A 79 -12.01 11.00 11.32
CA ASP A 79 -10.60 11.41 11.30
C ASP A 79 -9.78 10.31 10.66
N LEU A 80 -9.47 10.45 9.37
CA LEU A 80 -8.73 9.44 8.61
C LEU A 80 -7.37 9.11 9.21
N ARG A 81 -6.81 10.02 10.00
CA ARG A 81 -5.50 9.84 10.59
C ARG A 81 -5.55 9.00 11.87
N ARG A 82 -6.72 8.90 12.51
CA ARG A 82 -6.96 8.18 13.77
C ARG A 82 -7.83 6.95 13.60
N ASP A 83 -8.90 7.09 12.84
CA ASP A 83 -9.97 6.12 12.79
C ASP A 83 -9.70 4.98 11.81
N VAL A 84 -8.81 5.17 10.83
CA VAL A 84 -8.34 4.09 9.94
C VAL A 84 -7.20 3.34 10.62
N TYR A 85 -7.32 2.01 10.70
CA TYR A 85 -6.29 1.16 11.33
C TYR A 85 -5.77 0.05 10.39
N GLY A 86 -6.49 -0.31 9.32
CA GLY A 86 -5.97 -1.28 8.35
C GLY A 86 -6.52 -1.09 6.95
N ILE A 87 -5.67 -1.28 5.95
CA ILE A 87 -6.08 -1.21 4.54
C ILE A 87 -5.55 -2.45 3.83
N THR A 88 -6.43 -3.20 3.14
CA THR A 88 -6.03 -4.31 2.29
C THR A 88 -6.59 -4.11 0.89
N ALA A 89 -5.72 -4.01 -0.10
CA ALA A 89 -6.08 -4.04 -1.51
C ALA A 89 -5.69 -5.39 -2.11
N TYR A 90 -6.53 -6.00 -2.92
CA TYR A 90 -6.18 -7.22 -3.64
C TYR A 90 -6.92 -7.32 -4.97
N GLY A 91 -6.42 -8.16 -5.87
CA GLY A 91 -7.07 -8.38 -7.16
C GLY A 91 -6.58 -9.63 -7.84
N LYS A 92 -7.36 -10.11 -8.83
CA LYS A 92 -7.08 -11.35 -9.57
C LYS A 92 -5.90 -11.19 -10.52
N ARG A 93 -5.78 -9.99 -11.10
CA ARG A 93 -4.81 -9.60 -12.14
C ARG A 93 -4.37 -8.16 -11.95
N PHE A 94 -3.24 -7.80 -12.54
CA PHE A 94 -2.81 -6.41 -12.68
C PHE A 94 -3.57 -5.78 -13.85
N ALA A 95 -4.68 -5.12 -13.59
CA ALA A 95 -5.48 -4.47 -14.62
C ALA A 95 -6.04 -3.16 -14.10
N GLU A 96 -6.25 -2.20 -15.01
CA GLU A 96 -6.94 -0.96 -14.68
C GLU A 96 -8.36 -1.26 -14.24
N HIS A 97 -8.81 -0.56 -13.20
CA HIS A 97 -10.18 -0.66 -12.69
C HIS A 97 -10.59 -2.08 -12.27
N GLU A 98 -9.64 -2.91 -11.85
CA GLU A 98 -9.89 -4.19 -11.17
C GLU A 98 -9.35 -4.13 -9.74
N GLY A 99 -9.97 -4.90 -8.85
CA GLY A 99 -9.52 -5.07 -7.47
C GLY A 99 -10.55 -4.72 -6.42
N VAL A 100 -10.26 -5.12 -5.19
CA VAL A 100 -11.07 -4.93 -4.00
C VAL A 100 -10.22 -4.20 -2.99
N LEU A 101 -10.81 -3.21 -2.33
CA LEU A 101 -10.20 -2.50 -1.21
C LEU A 101 -11.03 -2.74 0.04
N LEU A 102 -10.39 -3.27 1.07
CA LEU A 102 -10.92 -3.45 2.41
C LEU A 102 -10.35 -2.33 3.27
N VAL A 103 -11.23 -1.53 3.85
CA VAL A 103 -10.85 -0.45 4.77
C VAL A 103 -11.40 -0.77 6.14
N HIS A 104 -10.49 -1.05 7.06
CA HIS A 104 -10.77 -1.23 8.47
C HIS A 104 -10.65 0.12 9.18
N ALA A 105 -11.77 0.64 9.66
CA ALA A 105 -11.84 1.95 10.27
C ALA A 105 -13.02 2.11 11.23
N ARG A 106 -12.95 3.06 12.16
CA ARG A 106 -14.06 3.44 13.05
C ARG A 106 -14.95 4.47 12.38
N PHE A 107 -15.93 4.01 11.61
CA PHE A 107 -16.87 4.91 10.94
C PHE A 107 -18.21 4.98 11.65
N LYS A 108 -19.01 5.99 11.26
CA LYS A 108 -20.43 6.09 11.59
C LYS A 108 -21.23 5.66 10.36
N PRO A 109 -21.65 4.38 10.24
CA PRO A 109 -22.24 3.85 9.01
C PRO A 109 -23.42 4.70 8.51
N GLU A 110 -24.30 5.11 9.41
CA GLU A 110 -25.50 5.89 9.06
C GLU A 110 -25.15 7.29 8.53
N ALA A 111 -24.09 7.93 9.06
CA ALA A 111 -23.63 9.22 8.54
C ALA A 111 -23.05 9.06 7.11
N LEU A 112 -22.25 8.02 6.88
CA LEU A 112 -21.70 7.75 5.55
C LEU A 112 -22.78 7.35 4.54
N LYS A 113 -23.77 6.54 4.93
CA LYS A 113 -24.93 6.20 4.09
C LYS A 113 -25.74 7.43 3.71
N ALA A 114 -25.99 8.34 4.66
CA ALA A 114 -26.68 9.60 4.38
C ALA A 114 -25.90 10.46 3.37
N LYS A 115 -24.56 10.46 3.46
CA LYS A 115 -23.71 11.19 2.51
C LYS A 115 -23.64 10.51 1.13
N ALA A 116 -23.73 9.19 1.05
CA ALA A 116 -23.68 8.44 -0.20
C ALA A 116 -24.78 8.86 -1.20
N HIS A 117 -25.94 9.29 -0.71
CA HIS A 117 -27.07 9.75 -1.53
C HIS A 117 -26.75 11.01 -2.35
N TRP A 118 -25.76 11.80 -1.91
CA TRP A 118 -25.32 13.01 -2.62
C TRP A 118 -24.26 12.72 -3.67
N LEU A 119 -23.80 11.47 -3.80
CA LEU A 119 -22.81 11.09 -4.79
C LEU A 119 -23.43 11.07 -6.19
N PRO A 120 -22.66 11.45 -7.24
CA PRO A 120 -23.19 11.51 -8.59
C PRO A 120 -23.73 10.16 -9.06
N GLU A 121 -24.98 10.15 -9.54
CA GLU A 121 -25.65 8.94 -10.05
C GLU A 121 -25.62 7.78 -9.04
N HIS A 122 -25.83 8.15 -7.77
CA HIS A 122 -25.98 7.20 -6.68
C HIS A 122 -27.13 6.23 -6.95
N GLN A 123 -26.84 4.95 -6.75
CA GLN A 123 -27.81 3.84 -6.83
C GLN A 123 -27.44 2.80 -5.79
N THR A 124 -28.41 1.98 -5.40
CA THR A 124 -28.18 0.82 -4.53
C THR A 124 -28.42 -0.48 -5.27
N VAL A 125 -27.58 -1.48 -5.00
CA VAL A 125 -27.70 -2.85 -5.54
C VAL A 125 -27.66 -3.82 -4.38
N GLY A 126 -28.67 -4.68 -4.26
CA GLY A 126 -28.72 -5.71 -3.22
C GLY A 126 -27.76 -6.88 -3.51
N HIS A 127 -27.13 -7.41 -2.45
CA HIS A 127 -26.39 -8.68 -2.48
C HIS A 127 -26.51 -9.41 -1.14
N GLY A 128 -27.38 -10.42 -1.07
CA GLY A 128 -27.70 -11.08 0.18
C GLY A 128 -28.26 -10.09 1.22
N ARG A 129 -27.57 -9.95 2.35
CA ARG A 129 -27.94 -8.99 3.41
C ARG A 129 -27.34 -7.59 3.24
N PHE A 130 -26.51 -7.38 2.22
CA PHE A 130 -25.77 -6.14 2.04
C PHE A 130 -26.42 -5.26 1.00
N GLU A 131 -26.40 -3.96 1.27
CA GLU A 131 -26.68 -2.93 0.28
C GLU A 131 -25.35 -2.40 -0.26
N ILE A 132 -25.17 -2.49 -1.57
CA ILE A 132 -24.00 -1.95 -2.27
C ILE A 132 -24.40 -0.58 -2.80
N HIS A 133 -23.81 0.48 -2.25
CA HIS A 133 -23.95 1.84 -2.77
C HIS A 133 -23.00 1.99 -3.96
N THR A 134 -23.53 2.45 -5.09
CA THR A 134 -22.75 2.67 -6.31
C THR A 134 -22.90 4.11 -6.75
N TRP A 135 -21.84 4.70 -7.31
CA TRP A 135 -21.86 6.06 -7.84
C TRP A 135 -20.86 6.20 -8.99
N LEU A 136 -20.96 7.32 -9.70
CA LEU A 136 -20.05 7.69 -10.76
C LEU A 136 -18.89 8.52 -10.19
N ASP A 137 -17.71 7.91 -10.14
CA ASP A 137 -16.45 8.57 -9.81
C ASP A 137 -15.92 9.34 -11.02
N ALA A 138 -15.22 10.45 -10.76
CA ALA A 138 -14.64 11.34 -11.78
C ALA A 138 -15.62 11.78 -12.88
N LYS A 139 -16.90 12.03 -12.54
CA LYS A 139 -17.94 12.45 -13.51
C LYS A 139 -17.48 13.61 -14.41
N GLY A 140 -17.62 13.43 -15.72
CA GLY A 140 -17.23 14.43 -16.74
C GLY A 140 -15.74 14.45 -17.09
N LYS A 141 -14.95 13.48 -16.59
CA LYS A 141 -13.51 13.35 -16.89
C LYS A 141 -13.22 12.07 -17.69
N PRO A 142 -12.07 11.97 -18.39
CA PRO A 142 -11.71 10.78 -19.17
C PRO A 142 -11.62 9.48 -18.36
N ASP A 143 -11.40 9.57 -17.06
CA ASP A 143 -11.28 8.46 -16.10
C ASP A 143 -12.59 8.15 -15.35
N GLN A 144 -13.71 8.71 -15.83
CA GLN A 144 -15.04 8.48 -15.27
C GLN A 144 -15.36 6.98 -15.21
N ARG A 145 -15.80 6.51 -14.04
CA ARG A 145 -16.19 5.10 -13.87
C ARG A 145 -17.14 4.90 -12.70
N ARG A 146 -17.87 3.80 -12.73
CA ARG A 146 -18.71 3.41 -11.59
C ARG A 146 -17.83 2.78 -10.50
N VAL A 147 -18.07 3.15 -9.25
CA VAL A 147 -17.47 2.54 -8.07
C VAL A 147 -18.58 2.07 -7.15
N GLY A 148 -18.37 0.93 -6.49
CA GLY A 148 -19.26 0.40 -5.46
C GLY A 148 -18.57 0.40 -4.10
N ALA A 149 -19.37 0.57 -3.05
CA ALA A 149 -18.98 0.36 -1.66
C ALA A 149 -20.10 -0.35 -0.89
N ALA A 150 -19.71 -1.20 0.06
CA ALA A 150 -20.65 -1.81 1.00
C ALA A 150 -20.05 -1.93 2.39
N PHE A 151 -20.88 -1.71 3.41
CA PHE A 151 -20.53 -2.01 4.79
C PHE A 151 -20.66 -3.52 5.02
N PHE A 152 -19.56 -4.19 5.37
CA PHE A 152 -19.61 -5.59 5.80
C PHE A 152 -19.97 -5.69 7.29
N ARG A 153 -19.42 -4.78 8.09
CA ARG A 153 -19.67 -4.54 9.53
C ARG A 153 -19.51 -3.05 9.82
N ASP A 154 -19.70 -2.65 11.08
CA ASP A 154 -19.54 -1.26 11.55
C ASP A 154 -18.07 -0.79 11.58
N ASP A 155 -17.13 -1.68 11.23
CA ASP A 155 -15.69 -1.43 11.27
C ASP A 155 -14.95 -1.83 9.97
N LEU A 156 -15.64 -2.45 9.00
CA LEU A 156 -15.11 -2.81 7.68
C LEU A 156 -16.00 -2.36 6.50
N ILE A 157 -15.45 -1.51 5.62
CA ILE A 157 -16.02 -1.15 4.32
C ILE A 157 -15.25 -1.85 3.19
N VAL A 158 -16.00 -2.38 2.22
CA VAL A 158 -15.48 -2.99 1.00
C VAL A 158 -15.75 -2.04 -0.17
N PHE A 159 -14.72 -1.71 -0.94
CA PHE A 159 -14.84 -0.94 -2.19
C PHE A 159 -14.37 -1.76 -3.38
N SER A 160 -14.98 -1.51 -4.54
CA SER A 160 -14.45 -1.97 -5.82
C SER A 160 -15.01 -1.15 -6.98
N PRO A 161 -14.23 -0.89 -8.04
CA PRO A 161 -14.74 -0.40 -9.32
C PRO A 161 -15.60 -1.43 -10.08
N ARG A 162 -15.60 -2.71 -9.66
CA ARG A 162 -16.40 -3.78 -10.26
C ARG A 162 -17.36 -4.36 -9.22
N ILE A 163 -18.66 -4.21 -9.45
CA ILE A 163 -19.69 -4.65 -8.50
C ILE A 163 -19.62 -6.16 -8.24
N GLU A 164 -19.21 -6.94 -9.23
CA GLU A 164 -19.08 -8.39 -9.19
C GLU A 164 -17.89 -8.82 -8.31
N ASP A 165 -16.78 -8.07 -8.35
CA ASP A 165 -15.63 -8.29 -7.47
C ASP A 165 -16.00 -7.90 -6.03
N LEU A 166 -16.76 -6.82 -5.84
CA LEU A 166 -17.29 -6.43 -4.53
C LEU A 166 -18.21 -7.51 -3.94
N LYS A 167 -19.16 -8.03 -4.74
CA LYS A 167 -20.05 -9.14 -4.33
C LYS A 167 -19.25 -10.37 -3.93
N SER A 168 -18.25 -10.73 -4.73
CA SER A 168 -17.36 -11.86 -4.45
C SER A 168 -16.59 -11.65 -3.14
N ALA A 169 -16.09 -10.43 -2.89
CA ALA A 169 -15.42 -10.09 -1.64
C ALA A 169 -16.35 -10.22 -0.43
N LEU A 170 -17.59 -9.73 -0.52
CA LEU A 170 -18.60 -9.89 0.53
C LEU A 170 -18.90 -11.36 0.82
N ASP A 171 -18.92 -12.21 -0.20
CA ASP A 171 -19.14 -13.65 -0.06
C ASP A 171 -17.95 -14.35 0.64
N VAL A 172 -16.72 -13.91 0.34
CA VAL A 172 -15.51 -14.37 1.05
C VAL A 172 -15.56 -13.96 2.52
N LEU A 173 -15.84 -12.68 2.80
CA LEU A 173 -15.94 -12.17 4.17
C LEU A 173 -17.03 -12.87 4.99
N ARG A 174 -18.12 -13.29 4.34
CA ARG A 174 -19.18 -14.11 4.96
C ARG A 174 -18.80 -15.57 5.21
N GLY A 175 -17.69 -16.05 4.63
CA GLY A 175 -17.30 -17.45 4.65
C GLY A 175 -18.16 -18.35 3.75
N VAL A 176 -18.92 -17.78 2.81
CA VAL A 176 -19.70 -18.56 1.82
C VAL A 176 -18.94 -18.79 0.51
N ALA A 177 -17.85 -18.05 0.30
CA ALA A 177 -16.84 -18.30 -0.72
C ALA A 177 -15.46 -18.50 -0.05
N PRO A 178 -14.53 -19.23 -0.68
CA PRO A 178 -13.23 -19.50 -0.09
C PRO A 178 -12.35 -18.24 -0.05
N GLY A 179 -11.77 -17.97 1.12
CA GLY A 179 -10.65 -17.04 1.27
C GLY A 179 -9.32 -17.64 0.80
N LEU A 180 -8.26 -16.85 0.88
CA LEU A 180 -6.93 -17.22 0.41
C LEU A 180 -6.42 -18.46 1.16
N PRO A 181 -6.03 -19.54 0.45
CA PRO A 181 -5.50 -20.74 1.09
C PRO A 181 -4.22 -20.46 1.87
N LYS A 182 -4.02 -21.11 3.02
CA LYS A 182 -2.81 -20.97 3.84
C LYS A 182 -1.52 -21.35 3.11
N ASN A 183 -1.60 -22.25 2.13
CA ASN A 183 -0.47 -22.66 1.30
C ASN A 183 -0.28 -21.78 0.04
N SER A 184 -1.09 -20.74 -0.13
CA SER A 184 -0.89 -19.77 -1.21
C SER A 184 0.44 -19.04 -1.01
N PRO A 185 1.23 -18.79 -2.08
CA PRO A 185 2.42 -17.94 -1.98
C PRO A 185 2.11 -16.52 -1.47
N LEU A 186 0.87 -16.06 -1.67
CA LEU A 186 0.38 -14.79 -1.14
C LEU A 186 0.16 -14.81 0.38
N ALA A 187 -0.03 -15.99 0.99
CA ALA A 187 -0.32 -16.17 2.43
C ALA A 187 0.92 -16.61 3.24
N GLY A 188 2.13 -16.36 2.73
CA GLY A 188 3.38 -16.62 3.45
C GLY A 188 3.51 -15.90 4.82
N PRO A 189 4.50 -16.27 5.63
CA PRO A 189 4.66 -15.73 6.99
C PRO A 189 4.83 -14.21 6.98
N VAL A 190 4.27 -13.55 8.00
CA VAL A 190 4.38 -12.10 8.20
C VAL A 190 5.06 -11.89 9.55
N PRO A 191 6.27 -11.30 9.59
CA PRO A 191 6.95 -10.98 10.84
C PRO A 191 6.11 -10.03 11.72
N GLU A 192 6.27 -10.14 13.03
CA GLU A 192 5.71 -9.18 13.97
C GLU A 192 6.22 -7.76 13.67
N GLY A 193 5.33 -6.77 13.77
CA GLY A 193 5.65 -5.38 13.45
C GLY A 193 5.76 -5.09 11.96
N ALA A 194 5.30 -6.01 11.09
CA ALA A 194 5.14 -5.72 9.67
C ALA A 194 4.06 -4.64 9.48
N ALA A 195 4.46 -3.55 8.84
CA ALA A 195 3.62 -2.39 8.58
C ALA A 195 3.09 -2.37 7.13
N LEU A 196 3.84 -2.98 6.22
CA LEU A 196 3.49 -3.17 4.82
C LEU A 196 3.75 -4.61 4.42
N VAL A 197 2.77 -5.25 3.78
CA VAL A 197 2.92 -6.53 3.09
C VAL A 197 2.42 -6.35 1.66
N ALA A 198 3.29 -6.51 0.66
CA ALA A 198 2.91 -6.48 -0.74
C ALA A 198 3.35 -7.77 -1.43
N ARG A 199 2.42 -8.50 -2.05
CA ARG A 199 2.68 -9.80 -2.66
C ARG A 199 1.98 -9.94 -3.98
N ALA A 200 2.63 -10.68 -4.89
CA ALA A 200 2.11 -10.95 -6.22
C ALA A 200 2.57 -12.33 -6.70
N ILE A 201 1.73 -12.97 -7.49
CA ILE A 201 2.01 -14.23 -8.18
C ILE A 201 1.68 -14.09 -9.66
N ARG A 202 2.19 -15.04 -10.47
CA ARG A 202 2.01 -15.08 -11.93
C ARG A 202 2.53 -13.82 -12.63
N LEU A 203 3.61 -13.23 -12.09
CA LEU A 203 4.22 -12.01 -12.61
C LEU A 203 4.65 -12.14 -14.07
N SER A 204 5.10 -13.33 -14.47
CA SER A 204 5.52 -13.62 -15.84
C SER A 204 4.40 -13.47 -16.87
N SER A 205 3.15 -13.51 -16.43
CA SER A 205 1.94 -13.26 -17.24
C SER A 205 1.27 -11.91 -16.96
N ALA A 206 1.85 -11.05 -16.10
CA ALA A 206 1.24 -9.77 -15.79
C ALA A 206 1.25 -8.85 -17.03
N PRO A 207 0.12 -8.20 -17.38
CA PRO A 207 0.08 -7.27 -18.50
C PRO A 207 0.69 -5.93 -18.07
N VAL A 208 2.02 -5.90 -17.99
CA VAL A 208 2.78 -4.67 -17.72
C VAL A 208 2.96 -3.86 -19.01
N PRO A 209 2.95 -2.51 -18.96
CA PRO A 209 3.07 -1.66 -20.14
C PRO A 209 4.49 -1.62 -20.73
N PHE A 210 5.42 -2.43 -20.19
CA PHE A 210 6.82 -2.49 -20.60
C PHE A 210 7.28 -3.95 -20.70
N LYS A 211 8.21 -4.23 -21.63
CA LYS A 211 8.88 -5.54 -21.70
C LYS A 211 10.09 -5.54 -20.78
N SER A 212 10.05 -6.35 -19.71
CA SER A 212 11.18 -6.53 -18.81
C SER A 212 11.51 -8.02 -18.67
N PRO A 213 12.73 -8.47 -19.00
CA PRO A 213 13.18 -9.83 -18.73
C PRO A 213 13.02 -10.22 -17.26
N LEU A 214 13.19 -9.26 -16.34
CA LEU A 214 12.99 -9.48 -14.92
C LEU A 214 11.54 -9.90 -14.64
N VAL A 215 10.56 -9.17 -15.18
CA VAL A 215 9.14 -9.49 -14.98
C VAL A 215 8.77 -10.81 -15.65
N THR A 216 9.19 -11.02 -16.91
CA THR A 216 8.83 -12.24 -17.66
C THR A 216 9.48 -13.52 -17.12
N GLN A 217 10.59 -13.39 -16.39
CA GLN A 217 11.26 -14.48 -15.69
C GLN A 217 10.85 -14.63 -14.21
N SER A 218 9.97 -13.78 -13.69
CA SER A 218 9.50 -13.83 -12.31
C SER A 218 8.18 -14.57 -12.19
N GLU A 219 8.05 -15.43 -11.18
CA GLU A 219 6.81 -16.11 -10.83
C GLU A 219 6.07 -15.42 -9.69
N ALA A 220 6.79 -14.98 -8.67
CA ALA A 220 6.21 -14.34 -7.48
C ALA A 220 7.11 -13.25 -6.90
N PHE A 221 6.49 -12.28 -6.25
CA PHE A 221 7.14 -11.21 -5.51
C PHE A 221 6.52 -11.11 -4.12
N SER A 222 7.36 -10.87 -3.12
CA SER A 222 6.93 -10.52 -1.77
C SER A 222 7.82 -9.41 -1.24
N LEU A 223 7.22 -8.34 -0.76
CA LEU A 223 7.86 -7.29 0.03
C LEU A 223 7.18 -7.22 1.38
N VAL A 224 7.98 -7.24 2.44
CA VAL A 224 7.51 -6.93 3.78
C VAL A 224 8.41 -5.85 4.36
N VAL A 225 7.79 -4.80 4.91
CA VAL A 225 8.48 -3.71 5.59
C VAL A 225 7.83 -3.50 6.94
N GLY A 226 8.63 -3.27 7.97
CA GLY A 226 8.12 -3.10 9.31
C GLY A 226 9.15 -2.62 10.31
N GLN A 227 8.73 -2.55 11.56
CA GLN A 227 9.56 -2.21 12.71
C GLN A 227 9.22 -3.14 13.87
N SER A 228 10.24 -3.72 14.49
CA SER A 228 10.10 -4.56 15.69
C SER A 228 11.11 -4.08 16.72
N GLY A 229 10.61 -3.55 17.84
CA GLY A 229 11.43 -2.85 18.81
C GLY A 229 12.09 -1.61 18.20
N ASP A 230 13.41 -1.50 18.37
CA ASP A 230 14.23 -0.43 17.81
C ASP A 230 14.71 -0.72 16.38
N GLN A 231 14.41 -1.91 15.81
CA GLN A 231 14.91 -2.32 14.50
C GLN A 231 13.84 -2.16 13.43
N VAL A 232 14.16 -1.40 12.39
CA VAL A 232 13.43 -1.41 11.12
C VAL A 232 13.92 -2.59 10.30
N PHE A 233 13.00 -3.25 9.62
CA PHE A 233 13.32 -4.33 8.70
C PHE A 233 12.58 -4.15 7.37
N ALA A 234 13.26 -4.56 6.30
CA ALA A 234 12.63 -4.75 5.00
C ALA A 234 13.18 -6.03 4.38
N GLU A 235 12.30 -6.82 3.77
CA GLU A 235 12.67 -8.03 3.04
C GLU A 235 11.88 -8.10 1.74
N ALA A 236 12.60 -8.13 0.62
CA ALA A 236 12.07 -8.39 -0.70
C ALA A 236 12.50 -9.78 -1.16
N ARG A 237 11.55 -10.57 -1.67
CA ARG A 237 11.77 -11.87 -2.29
C ARG A 237 11.24 -11.82 -3.70
N LEU A 238 12.07 -12.25 -4.65
CA LEU A 238 11.67 -12.44 -6.05
C LEU A 238 11.94 -13.88 -6.44
N GLN A 239 10.85 -14.62 -6.68
CA GLN A 239 10.92 -15.98 -7.19
C GLN A 239 11.04 -15.94 -8.70
N MET A 240 12.12 -16.52 -9.22
CA MET A 240 12.41 -16.64 -10.64
C MET A 240 11.98 -18.01 -11.19
N LYS A 241 11.97 -18.14 -12.52
CA LYS A 241 11.70 -19.41 -13.22
C LYS A 241 12.83 -20.43 -13.09
N SER A 242 14.06 -19.99 -12.85
CA SER A 242 15.22 -20.88 -12.69
C SER A 242 16.20 -20.39 -11.63
N PRO A 243 17.04 -21.28 -11.07
CA PRO A 243 18.10 -20.88 -10.15
C PRO A 243 19.13 -19.94 -10.80
N GLU A 244 19.43 -20.11 -12.08
CA GLU A 244 20.36 -19.26 -12.82
C GLU A 244 19.81 -17.84 -12.95
N ALA A 245 18.52 -17.69 -13.26
CA ALA A 245 17.86 -16.40 -13.29
C ALA A 245 17.85 -15.73 -11.91
N ALA A 246 17.66 -16.50 -10.83
CA ALA A 246 17.74 -15.97 -9.46
C ALA A 246 19.16 -15.51 -9.09
N CYS A 247 20.20 -16.22 -9.55
CA CYS A 247 21.60 -15.83 -9.37
C CYS A 247 21.90 -14.50 -10.06
N LEU A 248 21.44 -14.33 -11.30
CA LEU A 248 21.60 -13.06 -12.03
C LEU A 248 20.91 -11.90 -11.32
N VAL A 249 19.70 -12.10 -10.78
CA VAL A 249 19.02 -11.06 -10.00
C VAL A 249 19.80 -10.71 -8.74
N LYS A 250 20.31 -11.72 -8.02
CA LYS A 250 21.18 -11.50 -6.86
C LYS A 250 22.38 -10.63 -7.23
N GLU A 251 23.12 -10.99 -8.29
CA GLU A 251 24.29 -10.24 -8.76
C GLU A 251 23.95 -8.80 -9.17
N ILE A 252 22.80 -8.58 -9.82
CA ILE A 252 22.32 -7.24 -10.17
C ILE A 252 22.08 -6.41 -8.91
N VAL A 253 21.40 -6.96 -7.90
CA VAL A 253 21.11 -6.24 -6.65
C VAL A 253 22.40 -5.97 -5.87
N GLU A 254 23.33 -6.93 -5.80
CA GLU A 254 24.65 -6.74 -5.20
C GLU A 254 25.43 -5.62 -5.91
N GLY A 255 25.39 -5.58 -7.24
CA GLY A 255 26.00 -4.52 -8.04
C GLY A 255 25.39 -3.13 -7.75
N ILE A 256 24.06 -3.04 -7.66
CA ILE A 256 23.36 -1.80 -7.27
C ILE A 256 23.78 -1.34 -5.87
N CYS A 257 23.84 -2.26 -4.90
CA CYS A 257 24.30 -1.95 -3.55
C CYS A 257 25.76 -1.48 -3.54
N ALA A 258 26.65 -2.13 -4.28
CA ALA A 258 28.04 -1.74 -4.40
C ALA A 258 28.20 -0.35 -5.03
N MET A 259 27.46 -0.05 -6.10
CA MET A 259 27.43 1.27 -6.72
C MET A 259 26.90 2.35 -5.76
N ALA A 260 25.85 2.05 -4.99
CA ALA A 260 25.33 2.97 -3.99
C ALA A 260 26.37 3.26 -2.89
N VAL A 261 27.11 2.24 -2.42
CA VAL A 261 28.19 2.43 -1.45
C VAL A 261 29.32 3.28 -2.03
N LEU A 262 29.67 3.12 -3.31
CA LEU A 262 30.67 3.95 -3.98
C LEU A 262 30.21 5.40 -4.14
N GLN A 263 28.97 5.61 -4.59
CA GLN A 263 28.37 6.94 -4.76
C GLN A 263 28.39 7.76 -3.45
N TRP A 264 28.29 7.08 -2.31
CA TRP A 264 28.24 7.68 -0.99
C TRP A 264 29.45 7.32 -0.12
N SER A 265 30.61 7.05 -0.74
CA SER A 265 31.84 6.67 -0.03
C SER A 265 32.29 7.73 0.98
N ASP A 266 32.00 9.00 0.69
CA ASP A 266 32.35 10.15 1.53
C ASP A 266 31.37 10.34 2.70
N ASP A 267 30.32 9.51 2.79
CA ASP A 267 29.36 9.49 3.89
C ASP A 267 29.42 8.12 4.62
N PRO A 268 30.30 7.97 5.62
CA PRO A 268 30.50 6.71 6.32
C PRO A 268 29.23 6.13 6.97
N SER A 269 28.30 7.00 7.37
CA SER A 269 27.03 6.61 7.99
C SER A 269 26.10 5.95 6.98
N LEU A 270 25.82 6.63 5.86
CA LEU A 270 25.00 6.08 4.79
C LEU A 270 25.64 4.86 4.13
N ALA A 271 26.96 4.89 3.89
CA ALA A 271 27.69 3.72 3.40
C ALA A 271 27.63 2.55 4.38
N GLY A 272 27.66 2.82 5.69
CA GLY A 272 27.45 1.82 6.75
C GLY A 272 26.08 1.16 6.66
N LEU A 273 25.01 1.95 6.53
CA LEU A 273 23.64 1.45 6.36
C LEU A 273 23.49 0.62 5.09
N LEU A 274 24.03 1.09 3.97
CA LEU A 274 23.99 0.37 2.68
C LEU A 274 24.72 -0.97 2.73
N ARG A 275 25.82 -1.07 3.48
CA ARG A 275 26.55 -2.33 3.70
C ARG A 275 25.78 -3.36 4.54
N ARG A 276 24.70 -2.96 5.24
CA ARG A 276 23.81 -3.89 5.95
C ARG A 276 22.80 -4.58 5.03
N PHE A 277 22.67 -4.17 3.78
CA PHE A 277 21.87 -4.91 2.81
C PHE A 277 22.48 -6.27 2.59
N GLU A 278 21.68 -7.30 2.83
CA GLU A 278 22.05 -8.67 2.59
C GLU A 278 21.29 -9.19 1.39
N VAL A 279 22.03 -9.67 0.39
CA VAL A 279 21.47 -10.27 -0.81
C VAL A 279 21.84 -11.75 -0.81
N ARG A 280 20.84 -12.60 -0.86
CA ARG A 280 20.99 -14.06 -0.83
C ARG A 280 20.21 -14.68 -1.98
N GLN A 281 20.56 -15.91 -2.29
CA GLN A 281 19.75 -16.77 -3.15
C GLN A 281 19.42 -18.06 -2.42
N HIS A 282 18.19 -18.53 -2.59
CA HIS A 282 17.78 -19.87 -2.19
C HIS A 282 16.99 -20.52 -3.33
N GLN A 283 17.57 -21.54 -3.96
CA GLN A 283 17.02 -22.21 -5.14
C GLN A 283 16.66 -21.18 -6.23
N THR A 284 15.37 -21.05 -6.57
CA THR A 284 14.86 -20.11 -7.57
C THR A 284 14.50 -18.74 -7.00
N THR A 285 14.79 -18.45 -5.73
CA THR A 285 14.39 -17.19 -5.08
C THR A 285 15.61 -16.32 -4.77
N ALA A 286 15.63 -15.09 -5.28
CA ALA A 286 16.53 -14.04 -4.83
C ALA A 286 15.89 -13.28 -3.67
N ILE A 287 16.67 -12.99 -2.63
CA ILE A 287 16.22 -12.34 -1.39
C ILE A 287 17.13 -11.15 -1.14
N ALA A 288 16.54 -9.98 -0.93
CA ALA A 288 17.23 -8.78 -0.48
C ALA A 288 16.62 -8.33 0.84
N ALA A 289 17.43 -8.19 1.88
CA ALA A 289 16.96 -7.83 3.21
C ALA A 289 17.85 -6.77 3.85
N ILE A 290 17.25 -5.98 4.74
CA ILE A 290 17.99 -5.07 5.63
C ILE A 290 17.35 -5.10 7.01
N ARG A 291 18.18 -5.02 8.04
CA ARG A 291 17.81 -4.67 9.41
C ARG A 291 18.74 -3.61 9.95
N ALA A 292 18.17 -2.56 10.52
CA ALA A 292 18.94 -1.48 11.10
C ALA A 292 18.14 -0.73 12.19
N PRO A 293 18.81 -0.06 13.13
CA PRO A 293 18.15 0.78 14.12
C PRO A 293 17.30 1.87 13.46
N ALA A 294 16.07 2.07 13.94
CA ALA A 294 15.09 3.01 13.38
C ALA A 294 15.64 4.45 13.32
N GLU A 295 16.37 4.87 14.35
CA GLU A 295 17.00 6.20 14.40
C GLU A 295 18.12 6.37 13.39
N GLU A 296 18.89 5.31 13.10
CA GLU A 296 19.94 5.35 12.07
C GLU A 296 19.30 5.48 10.68
N VAL A 297 18.28 4.67 10.39
CA VAL A 297 17.53 4.73 9.14
C VAL A 297 16.88 6.11 8.97
N TRP A 298 16.21 6.63 10.00
CA TRP A 298 15.55 7.94 9.94
C TRP A 298 16.54 9.05 9.62
N ARG A 299 17.68 9.08 10.32
CA ARG A 299 18.71 10.11 10.11
C ARG A 299 19.19 10.15 8.66
N GLU A 300 19.38 9.00 8.04
CA GLU A 300 19.83 8.94 6.64
C GLU A 300 18.71 9.26 5.65
N VAL A 301 17.49 8.78 5.89
CA VAL A 301 16.31 9.13 5.08
C VAL A 301 16.07 10.64 5.11
N ASP A 302 16.05 11.24 6.29
CA ASP A 302 15.86 12.68 6.51
C ASP A 302 16.93 13.52 5.79
N ARG A 303 18.19 13.08 5.85
CA ARG A 303 19.32 13.72 5.16
C ARG A 303 19.19 13.63 3.65
N VAL A 304 18.92 12.44 3.11
CA VAL A 304 18.75 12.22 1.66
C VAL A 304 17.55 13.00 1.15
N TRP A 305 16.45 12.99 1.90
CA TRP A 305 15.24 13.77 1.59
C TRP A 305 15.55 15.26 1.50
N THR A 306 16.27 15.81 2.48
CA THR A 306 16.68 17.23 2.48
C THR A 306 17.56 17.58 1.27
N ARG A 307 18.44 16.67 0.82
CA ARG A 307 19.29 16.88 -0.35
C ARG A 307 18.51 16.80 -1.68
N LEU A 308 17.45 16.00 -1.73
CA LEU A 308 16.68 15.73 -2.95
C LEU A 308 15.44 16.62 -3.10
N SER A 309 14.90 17.18 -2.01
CA SER A 309 13.79 18.12 -2.09
C SER A 309 14.25 19.44 -2.72
N PRO A 310 13.71 19.85 -3.88
CA PRO A 310 13.93 21.20 -4.36
C PRO A 310 13.32 22.17 -3.35
N VAL A 311 14.07 23.21 -2.96
CA VAL A 311 13.49 24.35 -2.25
C VAL A 311 12.46 24.98 -3.18
N GLU A 312 11.19 24.64 -3.01
CA GLU A 312 10.10 25.42 -3.60
C GLU A 312 10.07 26.77 -2.86
N GLY A 313 10.82 27.74 -3.37
CA GLY A 313 10.54 29.14 -3.08
C GLY A 313 9.11 29.46 -3.52
N PRO A 314 8.42 30.42 -2.88
CA PRO A 314 7.05 30.75 -3.23
C PRO A 314 7.00 31.19 -4.69
N GLY A 315 6.47 30.34 -5.56
CA GLY A 315 6.21 30.68 -6.96
C GLY A 315 5.25 31.87 -7.01
N PRO A 316 5.48 32.85 -7.89
CA PRO A 316 4.63 34.04 -7.94
C PRO A 316 3.20 33.62 -8.24
N LEU A 317 2.28 34.06 -7.39
CA LEU A 317 0.84 34.03 -7.62
C LEU A 317 0.56 34.81 -8.92
N THR A 318 0.52 34.11 -10.06
CA THR A 318 -0.05 34.67 -11.27
C THR A 318 -1.56 34.65 -11.12
N GLY A 319 -2.10 35.79 -10.67
CA GLY A 319 -3.53 36.06 -10.72
C GLY A 319 -4.08 35.93 -12.15
N PRO A 320 -5.39 35.76 -12.29
CA PRO A 320 -6.02 35.57 -13.59
C PRO A 320 -5.78 36.81 -14.46
N LYS A 321 -5.28 36.60 -15.68
CA LYS A 321 -5.30 37.64 -16.71
C LYS A 321 -6.74 37.84 -17.21
N PRO A 322 -7.13 39.08 -17.53
CA PRO A 322 -8.51 39.48 -17.85
C PRO A 322 -9.07 38.81 -19.11
#